data_AF-A0A413PYV6-F1
#
_entry.id   AF-A0A413PYV6-F1
#
_cell.length_a   1.000
_cell.length_b   1.000
_cell.length_c   1.000
_cell.angle_alpha   90.00
_cell.angle_beta   90.00
_cell.angle_gamma   90.00
#
_symmetry.space_group_name_H-M   'P 1'
#
loop_
_entity.id
_entity.type
_entity.pdbx_description
1 polymer ?
#
loop_
_entity_poly.entity_id
_entity_poly.type
_entity_poly.pdbx_seq_one_letter_code
_entity_poly.pdbx_strand_id
1 'polypeptide(L)'
;MKKTKRILMTVTLLIAAVFLLNAANLPAGNVQAASKGTYRAILQAYKRNDYRKVQRLSKTLPKNANEKCARKLNSKYRKAAKKVTGKMRKWRGMENYIPGIQWYAFSDINKNGKPELIVKYGGVETDCSIWVYEYKGGKYKKAKGAIYDTWHPTLHNYTSGNGLVLQERPISEYDCEIVTLVTLSKGRIKGKTVRERYLSSGKQRTTMPCKIKTYTP
;
A
#
# COMPACT_ATOMS: atom_id res chain seq x y z
N MET A 1 -34.94 25.58 44.53
CA MET A 1 -34.08 24.46 44.02
C MET A 1 -34.64 23.70 42.80
N LYS A 2 -35.95 23.41 42.69
CA LYS A 2 -36.51 22.61 41.56
C LYS A 2 -36.44 23.31 40.18
N LYS A 3 -36.68 24.63 40.10
CA LYS A 3 -36.60 25.40 38.84
C LYS A 3 -35.17 25.50 38.29
N THR A 4 -34.18 25.77 39.14
CA THR A 4 -32.76 25.88 38.75
C THR A 4 -32.21 24.54 38.24
N LYS A 5 -32.58 23.40 38.86
CA LYS A 5 -32.22 22.06 38.38
C LYS A 5 -32.85 21.72 37.03
N ARG A 6 -34.10 22.14 36.77
CA ARG A 6 -34.78 21.96 35.47
C ARG A 6 -34.08 22.76 34.37
N ILE A 7 -33.76 24.03 34.62
CA ILE A 7 -33.07 24.89 33.63
C ILE A 7 -31.69 24.32 33.29
N LEU A 8 -30.91 23.89 34.29
CA LEU A 8 -29.61 23.28 34.05
C LEU A 8 -29.73 22.00 33.22
N MET A 9 -30.72 21.14 33.52
CA MET A 9 -30.94 19.89 32.78
C MET A 9 -31.34 20.16 31.32
N THR A 10 -32.19 21.16 31.07
CA THR A 10 -32.60 21.56 29.71
C THR A 10 -31.43 22.13 28.91
N VAL A 11 -30.58 22.95 29.54
CA VAL A 11 -29.38 23.51 28.89
C VAL A 11 -28.38 22.41 28.56
N THR A 12 -28.14 21.45 29.46
CA THR A 12 -27.25 20.31 29.20
C THR A 12 -27.75 19.41 28.07
N LEU A 13 -29.07 19.18 28.00
CA LEU A 13 -29.70 18.42 26.90
C LEU A 13 -29.59 19.15 25.55
N LEU A 14 -29.75 20.48 25.53
CA LEU A 14 -29.57 21.28 24.32
C LEU A 14 -28.11 21.26 23.82
N ILE A 15 -27.14 21.35 24.74
CA ILE A 15 -25.72 21.25 24.38
C ILE A 15 -25.42 19.86 23.81
N ALA A 16 -25.92 18.79 24.43
CA ALA A 16 -25.75 17.42 23.92
C ALA A 16 -26.39 17.22 22.54
N ALA A 17 -27.56 17.81 22.29
CA ALA A 17 -28.23 17.75 20.99
C ALA A 17 -27.44 18.48 19.88
N VAL A 18 -26.82 19.62 20.19
CA VAL A 18 -25.94 20.34 19.25
C VAL A 18 -24.68 19.53 18.93
N PHE A 19 -24.09 18.84 19.92
CA PHE A 19 -22.95 17.94 19.67
C PHE A 19 -23.34 16.72 18.82
N LEU A 20 -24.53 16.15 19.02
CA LEU A 20 -25.04 15.01 18.24
C LEU A 20 -25.37 15.40 16.78
N LEU A 21 -25.95 16.58 16.56
CA LEU A 21 -26.25 17.09 15.21
C LEU A 21 -24.97 17.46 14.44
N ASN A 22 -23.95 17.98 15.11
CA ASN A 22 -22.64 18.23 14.50
C ASN A 22 -21.84 16.95 14.21
N ALA A 23 -22.05 15.87 15.00
CA ALA A 23 -21.47 14.56 14.70
C ALA A 23 -22.15 13.87 13.51
N ALA A 24 -23.45 14.13 13.27
CA ALA A 24 -24.21 13.61 12.13
C ALA A 24 -23.86 14.30 10.79
N ASN A 25 -23.34 15.53 10.85
CA ASN A 25 -22.87 16.30 9.69
C ASN A 25 -21.38 16.11 9.35
N LEU A 26 -20.64 15.33 10.15
CA LEU A 26 -19.39 14.79 9.64
C LEU A 26 -19.77 13.82 8.53
N PRO A 27 -19.27 13.96 7.29
CA PRO A 27 -19.44 12.92 6.32
C PRO A 27 -18.91 11.66 6.98
N ALA A 28 -19.80 10.70 7.26
CA ALA A 28 -19.38 9.34 7.51
C ALA A 28 -18.43 9.05 6.36
N GLY A 29 -17.14 8.92 6.67
CA GLY A 29 -16.11 8.63 5.70
C GLY A 29 -16.39 7.24 5.17
N ASN A 30 -17.42 7.13 4.33
CA ASN A 30 -17.77 5.98 3.55
C ASN A 30 -16.59 5.90 2.59
N VAL A 31 -15.55 5.19 3.04
CA VAL A 31 -14.40 4.89 2.23
C VAL A 31 -14.98 4.11 1.06
N GLN A 32 -15.21 4.83 -0.04
CA GLN A 32 -15.82 4.28 -1.24
C GLN A 32 -15.03 3.02 -1.56
N ALA A 33 -15.70 1.88 -1.40
CA ALA A 33 -15.10 0.60 -1.72
C ALA A 33 -14.70 0.70 -3.18
N ALA A 34 -13.39 0.63 -3.44
CA ALA A 34 -12.83 0.68 -4.78
C ALA A 34 -13.63 -0.27 -5.66
N SER A 35 -14.30 0.23 -6.71
CA SER A 35 -15.01 -0.66 -7.62
C SER A 35 -14.00 -1.69 -8.13
N LYS A 36 -14.32 -2.99 -8.03
CA LYS A 36 -13.38 -4.06 -8.40
C LYS A 36 -12.89 -3.94 -9.85
N GLY A 37 -13.55 -3.16 -10.72
CA GLY A 37 -13.12 -2.93 -12.10
C GLY A 37 -12.16 -1.75 -12.29
N THR A 38 -12.17 -0.74 -11.40
CA THR A 38 -11.46 0.54 -11.65
C THR A 38 -9.96 0.36 -11.77
N TYR A 39 -9.31 -0.40 -10.87
CA TYR A 39 -7.86 -0.57 -10.92
C TYR A 39 -7.43 -1.30 -12.21
N ARG A 40 -8.17 -2.32 -12.62
CA ARG A 40 -7.96 -2.99 -13.91
C ARG A 40 -8.06 -2.00 -15.08
N ALA A 41 -9.03 -1.09 -15.05
CA ALA A 41 -9.16 -0.05 -16.08
C ALA A 41 -7.98 0.93 -16.08
N ILE A 42 -7.42 1.29 -14.91
CA ILE A 42 -6.18 2.06 -14.79
C ILE A 42 -5.03 1.34 -15.52
N LEU A 43 -4.81 0.05 -15.23
CA LEU A 43 -3.73 -0.71 -15.86
C LEU A 43 -3.95 -0.89 -17.38
N GLN A 44 -5.20 -0.99 -17.84
CA GLN A 44 -5.50 -1.02 -19.28
C GLN A 44 -5.24 0.33 -19.95
N ALA A 45 -5.51 1.44 -19.26
CA ALA A 45 -5.19 2.77 -19.75
C ALA A 45 -3.67 2.98 -19.89
N TYR A 46 -2.86 2.47 -18.96
CA TYR A 46 -1.40 2.46 -19.10
C TYR A 46 -0.93 1.74 -20.36
N LYS A 47 -1.46 0.55 -20.65
CA LYS A 47 -1.11 -0.21 -21.85
C LYS A 47 -1.42 0.53 -23.15
N ARG A 48 -2.40 1.42 -23.11
CA ARG A 48 -2.85 2.25 -24.24
C ARG A 48 -2.24 3.66 -24.25
N ASN A 49 -1.32 3.95 -23.33
CA ASN A 49 -0.72 5.27 -23.14
C ASN A 49 -1.74 6.40 -22.84
N ASP A 50 -2.91 6.07 -22.32
CA ASP A 50 -3.97 7.04 -21.99
C ASP A 50 -3.79 7.55 -20.54
N TYR A 51 -2.78 8.38 -20.34
CA TYR A 51 -2.39 8.85 -19.00
C TYR A 51 -3.38 9.86 -18.40
N ARG A 52 -4.15 10.58 -19.24
CA ARG A 52 -5.26 11.42 -18.77
C ARG A 52 -6.33 10.54 -18.11
N LYS A 53 -6.68 9.41 -18.73
CA LYS A 53 -7.59 8.43 -18.14
C LYS A 53 -7.02 7.74 -16.91
N VAL A 54 -5.72 7.41 -16.90
CA VAL A 54 -5.04 6.91 -15.69
C VAL A 54 -5.28 7.88 -14.53
N GLN A 55 -4.93 9.17 -14.67
CA GLN A 55 -5.10 10.14 -13.59
C GLN A 55 -6.56 10.32 -13.17
N ARG A 56 -7.48 10.42 -14.14
CA ARG A 56 -8.92 10.57 -13.87
C ARG A 56 -9.45 9.39 -13.07
N LEU A 57 -9.13 8.17 -13.46
CA LEU A 57 -9.57 6.96 -12.76
C LEU A 57 -8.88 6.82 -11.40
N SER A 58 -7.60 7.14 -11.28
CA SER A 58 -6.87 7.09 -10.01
C SER A 58 -7.52 7.95 -8.92
N LYS A 59 -8.07 9.13 -9.28
CA LYS A 59 -8.76 10.03 -8.34
C LYS A 59 -10.05 9.43 -7.75
N THR A 60 -10.63 8.42 -8.40
CA THR A 60 -11.85 7.75 -7.90
C THR A 60 -11.56 6.65 -6.89
N LEU A 61 -10.28 6.33 -6.67
CA LEU A 61 -9.83 5.33 -5.70
C LEU A 61 -9.16 6.01 -4.50
N PRO A 62 -9.22 5.41 -3.30
CA PRO A 62 -8.60 5.99 -2.13
C PRO A 62 -7.08 6.10 -2.34
N LYS A 63 -6.49 7.22 -1.88
CA LYS A 63 -5.04 7.47 -1.98
C LYS A 63 -4.21 6.37 -1.32
N ASN A 64 -4.64 5.91 -0.14
CA ASN A 64 -3.97 4.87 0.62
C ASN A 64 -4.80 3.57 0.57
N ALA A 65 -4.11 2.42 0.63
CA ALA A 65 -4.77 1.14 0.80
C ALA A 65 -5.50 1.09 2.15
N ASN A 66 -6.74 0.58 2.15
CA ASN A 66 -7.57 0.42 3.35
C ASN A 66 -7.87 -1.05 3.65
N GLU A 67 -6.84 -1.89 3.60
CA GLU A 67 -6.97 -3.32 3.84
C GLU A 67 -7.14 -3.59 5.34
N LYS A 68 -8.24 -4.24 5.73
CA LYS A 68 -8.55 -4.51 7.15
C LYS A 68 -7.42 -5.27 7.84
N CYS A 69 -6.81 -6.24 7.17
CA CYS A 69 -5.73 -7.07 7.69
C CYS A 69 -4.44 -6.29 7.98
N ALA A 70 -4.16 -5.24 7.21
CA ALA A 70 -2.98 -4.38 7.36
C ALA A 70 -3.26 -3.21 8.32
N ARG A 71 -4.44 -2.60 8.24
CA ARG A 71 -4.85 -1.50 9.14
C ARG A 71 -5.04 -1.96 10.58
N LYS A 72 -5.71 -3.10 10.77
CA LYS A 72 -5.90 -3.74 12.08
C LYS A 72 -4.96 -4.94 12.22
N LEU A 73 -3.67 -4.73 11.89
CA LEU A 73 -2.67 -5.79 11.98
C LEU A 73 -2.66 -6.35 13.40
N ASN A 74 -2.92 -7.65 13.55
CA ASN A 74 -2.91 -8.31 14.85
C ASN A 74 -1.46 -8.51 15.34
N SER A 75 -1.25 -8.52 16.67
CA SER A 75 0.04 -8.77 17.31
C SER A 75 0.70 -10.06 16.83
N LYS A 76 -0.08 -11.10 16.50
CA LYS A 76 0.43 -12.37 15.95
C LYS A 76 1.22 -12.17 14.65
N TYR A 77 0.73 -11.33 13.74
CA TYR A 77 1.39 -11.06 12.45
C TYR A 77 2.64 -10.21 12.67
N ARG A 78 2.58 -9.21 13.57
CA ARG A 78 3.75 -8.41 13.94
C ARG A 78 4.87 -9.27 14.54
N LYS A 79 4.55 -10.14 15.49
CA LYS A 79 5.51 -11.06 16.12
C LYS A 79 6.13 -12.00 15.09
N ALA A 80 5.33 -12.57 14.19
CA ALA A 80 5.83 -13.43 13.12
C ALA A 80 6.73 -12.66 12.13
N ALA A 81 6.37 -11.43 11.77
CA ALA A 81 7.18 -10.60 10.89
C ALA A 81 8.52 -10.24 11.54
N LYS A 82 8.54 -9.88 12.83
CA LYS A 82 9.76 -9.61 13.59
C LYS A 82 10.72 -10.81 13.61
N LYS A 83 10.21 -12.04 13.60
CA LYS A 83 11.05 -13.26 13.49
C LYS A 83 11.72 -13.40 12.12
N VAL A 84 11.12 -12.85 11.06
CA VAL A 84 11.72 -12.82 9.72
C VAL A 84 12.68 -11.64 9.62
N THR A 85 12.19 -10.42 9.88
CA THR A 85 12.96 -9.20 9.68
C THR A 85 14.11 -9.06 10.68
N GLY A 86 13.95 -9.54 11.92
CA GLY A 86 15.00 -9.50 12.94
C GLY A 86 16.18 -10.45 12.68
N LYS A 87 16.03 -11.42 11.76
CA LYS A 87 17.13 -12.28 11.30
C LYS A 87 17.86 -11.73 10.09
N MET A 88 17.32 -10.70 9.45
CA MET A 88 17.91 -10.08 8.28
C MET A 88 18.76 -8.90 8.70
N ARG A 89 19.85 -8.67 7.95
CA ARG A 89 20.66 -7.47 8.12
C ARG A 89 19.81 -6.22 7.83
N LYS A 90 20.02 -5.16 8.61
CA LYS A 90 19.43 -3.84 8.35
C LYS A 90 20.31 -3.09 7.37
N TRP A 91 19.71 -2.42 6.40
CA TRP A 91 20.45 -1.54 5.50
C TRP A 91 20.95 -0.31 6.27
N ARG A 92 22.20 0.08 6.05
CA ARG A 92 22.88 1.18 6.77
C ARG A 92 23.33 2.30 5.82
N GLY A 93 22.66 2.46 4.69
CA GLY A 93 23.14 3.31 3.60
C GLY A 93 24.04 2.53 2.64
N MET A 94 24.70 3.25 1.73
CA MET A 94 25.62 2.68 0.73
C MET A 94 26.97 2.21 1.32
N GLU A 95 27.11 2.21 2.64
CA GLU A 95 28.34 1.79 3.33
C GLU A 95 28.69 0.33 2.97
N ASN A 96 29.80 0.17 2.24
CA ASN A 96 30.35 -1.10 1.77
C ASN A 96 29.37 -1.95 0.91
N TYR A 97 28.33 -1.34 0.33
CA TYR A 97 27.36 -2.01 -0.54
C TYR A 97 26.64 -3.20 0.11
N ILE A 98 26.62 -3.27 1.45
CA ILE A 98 26.23 -4.52 2.10
C ILE A 98 24.70 -4.67 2.13
N PRO A 99 24.15 -5.77 1.58
CA PRO A 99 22.71 -5.94 1.51
C PRO A 99 22.01 -5.96 2.86
N GLY A 100 20.87 -5.27 2.92
CA GLY A 100 20.00 -5.29 4.09
C GLY A 100 18.56 -4.99 3.73
N ILE A 101 17.66 -5.16 4.71
CA ILE A 101 16.28 -4.67 4.59
C ILE A 101 16.34 -3.15 4.50
N GLN A 102 15.79 -2.60 3.42
CA GLN A 102 15.52 -1.17 3.31
C GLN A 102 14.18 -0.82 3.92
N TRP A 103 13.15 -1.61 3.62
CA TRP A 103 11.83 -1.48 4.23
C TRP A 103 11.03 -2.77 4.10
N TYR A 104 9.94 -2.86 4.84
CA TYR A 104 8.94 -3.91 4.72
C TYR A 104 7.51 -3.35 4.74
N ALA A 105 6.53 -4.13 4.31
CA ALA A 105 5.12 -3.75 4.25
C ALA A 105 4.20 -4.95 4.49
N PHE A 106 2.92 -4.66 4.74
CA PHE A 106 1.87 -5.67 4.87
C PHE A 106 0.72 -5.38 3.91
N SER A 107 0.25 -6.40 3.19
CA SER A 107 -0.89 -6.30 2.27
C SER A 107 -1.53 -7.67 2.06
N ASP A 108 -2.83 -7.75 1.84
CA ASP A 108 -3.53 -8.98 1.43
C ASP A 108 -3.51 -9.07 -0.09
N ILE A 109 -2.42 -9.62 -0.60
CA ILE A 109 -2.11 -9.73 -2.02
C ILE A 109 -2.97 -10.83 -2.65
N ASN A 110 -3.12 -11.97 -1.96
CA ASN A 110 -3.88 -13.12 -2.48
C ASN A 110 -5.37 -13.11 -2.11
N LYS A 111 -5.85 -12.08 -1.39
CA LYS A 111 -7.25 -11.84 -1.02
C LYS A 111 -7.84 -12.92 -0.10
N ASN A 112 -7.01 -13.50 0.77
CA ASN A 112 -7.43 -14.52 1.73
C ASN A 112 -7.71 -13.94 3.14
N GLY A 113 -7.64 -12.62 3.32
CA GLY A 113 -7.87 -11.93 4.59
C GLY A 113 -6.68 -11.96 5.56
N LYS A 114 -5.57 -12.60 5.20
CA LYS A 114 -4.32 -12.61 5.97
C LYS A 114 -3.30 -11.72 5.23
N PRO A 115 -2.53 -10.91 5.96
CA PRO A 115 -1.52 -10.09 5.32
C PRO A 115 -0.33 -10.96 4.90
N GLU A 116 0.15 -10.77 3.68
CA GLU A 116 1.51 -11.11 3.29
C GLU A 116 2.49 -10.07 3.85
N LEU A 117 3.71 -10.51 4.15
CA LEU A 117 4.85 -9.65 4.47
C LEU A 117 5.66 -9.43 3.19
N ILE A 118 5.83 -8.17 2.80
CA ILE A 118 6.61 -7.74 1.64
C ILE A 118 7.89 -7.11 2.17
N VAL A 119 9.05 -7.47 1.63
CA VAL A 119 10.36 -6.97 2.08
C VAL A 119 11.14 -6.48 0.88
N LYS A 120 11.62 -5.24 0.92
CA LYS A 120 12.67 -4.75 0.03
C LYS A 120 14.02 -5.02 0.65
N TYR A 121 14.87 -5.76 -0.05
CA TYR A 121 16.18 -6.19 0.40
C TYR A 121 17.22 -5.94 -0.69
N GLY A 122 18.35 -5.31 -0.34
CA GLY A 122 19.44 -5.04 -1.28
C GLY A 122 20.52 -4.15 -0.66
N GLY A 123 21.66 -4.04 -1.35
CA GLY A 123 22.83 -3.28 -0.88
C GLY A 123 22.87 -1.86 -1.41
N VAL A 124 22.40 -1.67 -2.64
CA VAL A 124 22.32 -0.38 -3.32
C VAL A 124 20.94 -0.15 -3.89
N GLU A 125 20.63 1.12 -4.16
CA GLU A 125 19.31 1.52 -4.65
C GLU A 125 18.93 0.82 -5.95
N THR A 126 19.89 0.54 -6.84
CA THR A 126 19.67 -0.10 -8.15
C THR A 126 19.55 -1.63 -8.12
N ASP A 127 20.09 -2.30 -7.09
CA ASP A 127 20.15 -3.75 -6.96
C ASP A 127 19.41 -4.22 -5.71
N CYS A 128 18.12 -3.91 -5.68
CA CYS A 128 17.22 -4.42 -4.65
C CYS A 128 16.22 -5.41 -5.24
N SER A 129 15.90 -6.39 -4.41
CA SER A 129 14.81 -7.33 -4.66
C SER A 129 13.62 -7.07 -3.75
N ILE A 130 12.41 -7.31 -4.26
CA ILE A 130 11.20 -7.44 -3.47
C ILE A 130 10.91 -8.92 -3.23
N TRP A 131 10.88 -9.31 -1.96
CA TRP A 131 10.51 -10.65 -1.50
C TRP A 131 9.13 -10.60 -0.84
N VAL A 132 8.31 -11.64 -1.08
CA VAL A 132 7.00 -11.79 -0.43
C VAL A 132 7.01 -13.06 0.43
N TYR A 133 6.41 -12.96 1.61
CA TYR A 133 6.23 -14.05 2.55
C TYR A 133 4.74 -14.24 2.85
N GLU A 134 4.27 -15.48 2.71
CA GLU A 134 2.89 -15.87 3.03
C GLU A 134 2.78 -16.30 4.50
N TYR A 135 1.70 -15.88 5.16
CA TYR A 135 1.42 -16.31 6.52
C TYR A 135 0.76 -17.70 6.56
N LYS A 136 1.50 -18.71 7.03
CA LYS A 136 1.09 -20.12 7.06
C LYS A 136 1.40 -20.73 8.43
N GLY A 137 0.36 -21.12 9.16
CA GLY A 137 0.49 -21.84 10.44
C GLY A 137 1.31 -21.08 11.49
N GLY A 138 1.00 -19.80 11.73
CA GLY A 138 1.68 -18.99 12.75
C GLY A 138 2.99 -18.32 12.31
N LYS A 139 3.52 -18.65 11.13
CA LYS A 139 4.79 -18.14 10.61
C LYS A 139 4.69 -17.59 9.20
N TYR A 140 5.59 -16.67 8.86
CA TYR A 140 5.79 -16.22 7.49
C TYR A 140 6.75 -17.17 6.76
N LYS A 141 6.32 -17.68 5.60
CA LYS A 141 7.13 -18.54 4.72
C LYS A 141 7.39 -17.78 3.42
N LYS A 142 8.64 -17.70 2.97
CA LYS A 142 9.00 -17.02 1.72
C LYS A 142 8.27 -17.69 0.55
N ALA A 143 7.60 -16.91 -0.27
CA ALA A 143 7.05 -17.37 -1.53
C ALA A 143 8.19 -17.64 -2.52
N LYS A 144 7.94 -18.51 -3.52
CA LYS A 144 8.90 -18.79 -4.58
C LYS A 144 9.04 -17.57 -5.50
N GLY A 145 10.28 -17.26 -5.89
CA GLY A 145 10.61 -16.12 -6.74
C GLY A 145 10.79 -14.81 -5.97
N ALA A 146 11.12 -13.76 -6.71
CA ALA A 146 11.24 -12.39 -6.25
C ALA A 146 10.97 -11.45 -7.44
N ILE A 147 10.80 -10.16 -7.15
CA ILE A 147 10.98 -9.11 -8.17
C ILE A 147 12.39 -8.58 -7.98
N TYR A 148 13.17 -8.58 -9.05
CA TYR A 148 14.57 -8.16 -9.07
C TYR A 148 14.69 -6.74 -9.65
N ASP A 149 15.89 -6.15 -9.54
CA ASP A 149 16.26 -4.86 -10.16
C ASP A 149 15.28 -3.73 -9.81
N THR A 150 14.81 -3.72 -8.56
CA THR A 150 13.87 -2.71 -8.07
C THR A 150 14.61 -1.51 -7.49
N TRP A 151 14.13 -0.30 -7.78
CA TRP A 151 14.81 0.94 -7.43
C TRP A 151 14.14 1.63 -6.25
N HIS A 152 13.23 2.57 -6.53
CA HIS A 152 12.42 3.22 -5.51
C HIS A 152 10.94 2.89 -5.70
N PRO A 153 10.53 1.63 -5.52
CA PRO A 153 9.16 1.26 -5.79
C PRO A 153 8.24 1.86 -4.75
N THR A 154 7.16 2.47 -5.21
CA THR A 154 5.96 2.64 -4.39
C THR A 154 5.04 1.44 -4.59
N LEU A 155 4.57 0.89 -3.47
CA LEU A 155 3.65 -0.24 -3.45
C LEU A 155 2.20 0.23 -3.49
N HIS A 156 1.38 -0.41 -4.30
CA HIS A 156 -0.05 -0.13 -4.41
C HIS A 156 -0.88 -1.41 -4.38
N ASN A 157 -1.95 -1.44 -3.59
CA ASN A 157 -2.81 -2.62 -3.55
C ASN A 157 -3.62 -2.75 -4.85
N TYR A 158 -3.50 -3.90 -5.53
CA TYR A 158 -4.30 -4.18 -6.71
C TYR A 158 -5.70 -4.64 -6.26
N THR A 159 -6.66 -3.71 -6.22
CA THR A 159 -8.01 -3.99 -5.72
C THR A 159 -8.89 -4.80 -6.69
N SER A 160 -8.44 -4.95 -7.94
CA SER A 160 -9.17 -5.65 -9.01
C SER A 160 -8.87 -7.15 -9.15
N GLY A 161 -8.07 -7.72 -8.23
CA GLY A 161 -7.72 -9.14 -8.24
C GLY A 161 -6.59 -9.46 -7.26
N ASN A 162 -5.93 -10.60 -7.45
CA ASN A 162 -4.79 -10.99 -6.63
C ASN A 162 -3.54 -10.28 -7.11
N GLY A 163 -2.87 -9.55 -6.23
CA GLY A 163 -1.63 -8.86 -6.55
C GLY A 163 -1.42 -7.54 -5.84
N LEU A 164 -0.31 -6.92 -6.21
CA LEU A 164 0.01 -5.52 -5.95
C LEU A 164 0.62 -4.91 -7.20
N VAL A 165 0.67 -3.60 -7.27
CA VAL A 165 1.31 -2.87 -8.35
C VAL A 165 2.52 -2.13 -7.78
N LEU A 166 3.65 -2.29 -8.44
CA LEU A 166 4.87 -1.51 -8.23
C LEU A 166 4.85 -0.35 -9.21
N GLN A 167 5.13 0.85 -8.72
CA GLN A 167 5.47 1.99 -9.55
C GLN A 167 6.88 2.43 -9.16
N GLU A 168 7.85 2.21 -10.06
CA GLU A 168 9.24 2.57 -9.83
C GLU A 168 9.45 4.08 -10.02
N ARG A 169 10.39 4.63 -9.25
CA ARG A 169 10.93 5.97 -9.45
C ARG A 169 12.41 5.89 -9.86
N PRO A 170 12.86 6.79 -10.72
CA PRO A 170 14.21 6.77 -11.28
C PRO A 170 15.24 7.27 -10.28
N ILE A 171 16.48 6.92 -10.59
CA ILE A 171 17.69 7.38 -9.93
C ILE A 171 18.36 8.37 -10.90
N SER A 172 18.12 9.64 -10.62
CA SER A 172 18.90 10.84 -11.02
C SER A 172 19.14 11.30 -12.47
N GLU A 173 18.83 10.62 -13.57
CA GLU A 173 19.10 11.23 -14.92
C GLU A 173 18.02 10.99 -15.99
N TYR A 174 17.25 9.92 -15.87
CA TYR A 174 16.16 9.60 -16.79
C TYR A 174 14.87 9.57 -16.02
N ASP A 175 13.98 10.53 -16.30
CA ASP A 175 12.67 10.55 -15.67
C ASP A 175 11.85 9.39 -16.23
N CYS A 176 11.95 8.18 -15.68
CA CYS A 176 11.18 7.02 -16.15
C CYS A 176 10.06 6.65 -15.17
N GLU A 177 9.03 6.01 -15.70
CA GLU A 177 7.95 5.42 -14.95
C GLU A 177 7.75 3.99 -15.41
N ILE A 178 8.08 3.04 -14.53
CA ILE A 178 7.85 1.62 -14.74
C ILE A 178 6.72 1.20 -13.82
N VAL A 179 5.67 0.62 -14.41
CA VAL A 179 4.52 0.09 -13.70
C VAL A 179 4.50 -1.42 -13.89
N THR A 180 4.62 -2.16 -12.80
CA THR A 180 4.68 -3.63 -12.79
C THR A 180 3.55 -4.19 -11.97
N LEU A 181 2.73 -5.05 -12.57
CA LEU A 181 1.74 -5.85 -11.82
C LEU A 181 2.45 -7.08 -11.27
N VAL A 182 2.46 -7.20 -9.94
CA VAL A 182 2.99 -8.35 -9.22
C VAL A 182 1.84 -9.22 -8.76
N THR A 183 1.87 -10.49 -9.13
CA THR A 183 0.84 -11.47 -8.77
C THR A 183 1.42 -12.53 -7.85
N LEU A 184 0.60 -13.04 -6.94
CA LEU A 184 0.91 -14.16 -6.07
C LEU A 184 -0.09 -15.28 -6.35
N SER A 185 0.39 -16.41 -6.87
CA SER A 185 -0.45 -17.57 -7.18
C SER A 185 0.27 -18.85 -6.80
N LYS A 186 -0.41 -19.75 -6.10
CA LYS A 186 0.13 -21.05 -5.64
C LYS A 186 1.50 -20.92 -4.94
N GLY A 187 1.66 -19.86 -4.14
CA GLY A 187 2.91 -19.56 -3.41
C GLY A 187 4.09 -19.13 -4.27
N ARG A 188 3.86 -18.65 -5.51
CA ARG A 188 4.86 -18.09 -6.41
C ARG A 188 4.52 -16.64 -6.77
N ILE A 189 5.53 -15.79 -6.71
CA ILE A 189 5.45 -14.39 -7.15
C ILE A 189 5.80 -14.33 -8.64
N LYS A 190 5.07 -13.52 -9.41
CA LYS A 190 5.41 -13.17 -10.80
C LYS A 190 5.15 -11.69 -11.05
N GLY A 191 6.17 -10.99 -11.55
CA GLY A 191 6.04 -9.64 -12.08
C GLY A 191 5.67 -9.65 -13.56
N LYS A 192 4.84 -8.71 -13.98
CA LYS A 192 4.60 -8.39 -15.39
C LYS A 192 4.62 -6.87 -15.54
N THR A 193 5.59 -6.37 -16.29
CA THR A 193 5.62 -4.96 -16.69
C THR A 193 4.36 -4.64 -17.48
N VAL A 194 3.59 -3.68 -16.97
CA VAL A 194 2.38 -3.15 -17.61
C VAL A 194 2.78 -2.05 -18.57
N ARG A 195 3.70 -1.18 -18.14
CA ARG A 195 4.26 -0.12 -18.96
C ARG A 195 5.61 0.32 -18.42
N GLU A 196 6.49 0.66 -19.33
CA GLU A 196 7.69 1.45 -19.09
C GLU A 196 7.63 2.65 -20.04
N ARG A 197 7.98 3.82 -19.54
CA ARG A 197 8.07 5.03 -20.35
C ARG A 197 9.07 6.01 -19.76
N TYR A 198 9.73 6.75 -20.64
CA TYR A 198 10.50 7.92 -20.30
C TYR A 198 9.58 9.15 -20.34
N LEU A 199 9.85 10.11 -19.46
CA LEU A 199 9.12 11.34 -19.28
C LEU A 199 10.11 12.48 -19.52
N SER A 200 9.61 13.57 -20.10
CA SER A 200 10.42 14.79 -20.25
C SER A 200 10.47 15.61 -18.96
N SER A 201 9.62 15.28 -17.99
CA SER A 201 9.59 15.90 -16.66
C SER A 201 8.86 15.03 -15.66
N GLY A 202 9.32 15.02 -14.41
CA GLY A 202 8.67 14.35 -13.29
C GLY A 202 7.22 14.78 -13.04
N LYS A 203 6.81 15.97 -13.52
CA LYS A 203 5.41 16.44 -13.48
C LYS A 203 4.45 15.57 -14.31
N GLN A 204 4.96 14.85 -15.31
CA GLN A 204 4.17 13.94 -16.16
C GLN A 204 3.91 12.58 -15.49
N ARG A 205 4.54 12.32 -14.34
CA ARG A 205 4.38 11.09 -13.60
C ARG A 205 2.94 10.97 -13.11
N THR A 206 2.39 9.78 -13.28
CA THR A 206 1.03 9.50 -12.86
C THR A 206 1.00 9.20 -11.37
N THR A 207 -0.10 9.57 -10.70
CA THR A 207 -0.31 9.18 -9.30
C THR A 207 -1.10 7.88 -9.26
N MET A 208 -0.50 6.84 -8.67
CA MET A 208 -1.17 5.56 -8.46
C MET A 208 -1.95 5.54 -7.14
N PRO A 209 -3.19 5.04 -7.13
CA PRO A 209 -4.02 5.00 -5.93
C PRO A 209 -3.69 3.79 -5.07
N CYS A 210 -4.34 3.70 -3.91
CA CYS A 210 -4.26 2.59 -2.97
C CYS A 210 -2.82 2.29 -2.51
N LYS A 211 -2.04 3.33 -2.22
CA LYS A 211 -0.66 3.21 -1.73
C LYS A 211 -0.61 2.39 -0.45
N ILE A 212 0.24 1.37 -0.43
CA ILE A 212 0.51 0.52 0.74
C ILE A 212 1.54 1.23 1.63
N LYS A 213 1.32 1.17 2.95
CA LYS A 213 2.25 1.72 3.94
C LYS A 213 3.49 0.83 4.06
N THR A 214 4.66 1.45 4.00
CA THR A 214 5.96 0.82 4.25
C THR A 214 6.48 1.20 5.65
N TYR A 215 7.35 0.36 6.18
CA TYR A 215 7.97 0.47 7.49
C TYR A 215 9.48 0.24 7.35
N THR A 216 10.27 1.04 8.04
CA THR A 216 11.71 0.82 8.15
C THR A 216 12.02 -0.13 9.33
N PRO A 217 13.05 -0.99 9.20
CA PRO A 217 13.42 -1.99 10.22
C PRO A 217 14.11 -1.44 11.47
#